data_AF-A0A259BCV0-F1
#
_entry.id   AF-A0A259BCV0-F1
#
_cell.length_a   1.000
_cell.length_b   1.000
_cell.length_c   1.000
_cell.angle_alpha   90.00
_cell.angle_beta   90.00
_cell.angle_gamma   90.00
#
_symmetry.space_group_name_H-M   'P 1'
#
loop_
_entity.id
_entity.type
_entity.pdbx_description
1 polymer ?
#
loop_
_entity_poly.entity_id
_entity_poly.type
_entity_poly.pdbx_seq_one_letter_code
_entity_poly.pdbx_strand_id
1 'polypeptide(L)'
;MTALIHPLGRLPDAAPKGLVDIWIAPPATAAEQAQVALHTFWHQHNSALILAGLMAAMLIILGLWLARDWRGRVLRFQIQRLSRLIARMPEAAPPLVGPALMGALARYFKMRPAVDRAALPPPWQNLIAELDRLRFGLSTPPQAWQPLLANLARQSRRAPHAGIPPKWAPHD
;
A
#
# COMPACT_ATOMS: atom_id res chain seq x y z
N MET A 1 21.00 -51.53 -29.09
CA MET A 1 20.91 -52.45 -30.24
C MET A 1 19.45 -52.57 -30.64
N THR A 2 19.21 -52.32 -31.93
CA THR A 2 17.98 -52.55 -32.74
C THR A 2 16.65 -51.99 -32.22
N ALA A 3 16.34 -50.79 -32.73
CA ALA A 3 14.98 -50.28 -32.82
C ALA A 3 14.13 -51.21 -33.71
N LEU A 4 13.06 -51.76 -33.15
CA LEU A 4 12.01 -52.46 -33.89
C LEU A 4 11.09 -51.40 -34.52
N ILE A 5 11.51 -50.87 -35.66
CA ILE A 5 10.66 -50.05 -36.53
C ILE A 5 9.86 -51.03 -37.38
N HIS A 6 8.60 -51.28 -37.01
CA HIS A 6 7.69 -52.08 -37.81
C HIS A 6 7.22 -51.24 -39.02
N PRO A 7 7.27 -51.75 -40.27
CA PRO A 7 6.79 -51.00 -41.43
C PRO A 7 5.30 -50.72 -41.32
N LEU A 8 4.90 -49.48 -41.63
CA LEU A 8 3.53 -49.03 -41.84
C LEU A 8 2.94 -49.76 -43.06
N GLY A 9 2.46 -50.98 -42.85
CA GLY A 9 1.92 -51.81 -43.92
C GLY A 9 0.86 -52.76 -43.39
N ARG A 10 -0.40 -52.44 -43.73
CA ARG A 10 -1.63 -53.25 -43.71
C ARG A 10 -1.78 -54.32 -42.61
N LEU A 11 -2.85 -54.16 -41.81
CA LEU A 11 -3.37 -55.20 -40.92
C LEU A 11 -3.58 -56.52 -41.71
N PRO A 12 -3.15 -57.68 -41.18
CA PRO A 12 -3.54 -58.97 -41.72
C PRO A 12 -5.04 -59.21 -41.49
N ASP A 13 -5.77 -59.61 -42.55
CA ASP A 13 -7.23 -59.83 -42.56
C ASP A 13 -7.73 -60.91 -41.57
N ALA A 14 -6.80 -61.64 -40.93
CA ALA A 14 -7.08 -62.69 -39.96
C ALA A 14 -6.91 -62.26 -38.48
N ALA A 15 -6.73 -60.97 -38.19
CA ALA A 15 -6.61 -60.50 -36.81
C ALA A 15 -7.96 -60.64 -36.06
N PRO A 16 -8.00 -61.27 -34.86
CA PRO A 16 -9.21 -61.33 -34.05
C PRO A 16 -9.70 -59.91 -33.77
N LYS A 17 -10.99 -59.64 -34.06
CA LYS A 17 -11.63 -58.30 -34.03
C LYS A 17 -11.61 -57.56 -32.67
N GLY A 18 -10.93 -58.09 -31.64
CA GLY A 18 -10.76 -57.45 -30.33
C GLY A 18 -9.31 -57.12 -29.94
N LEU A 19 -8.30 -57.45 -30.76
CA LEU A 19 -6.89 -57.15 -30.47
C LEU A 19 -6.42 -55.78 -31.00
N VAL A 20 -7.22 -55.17 -31.87
CA VAL A 20 -6.95 -53.84 -32.46
C VAL A 20 -7.11 -52.73 -31.41
N ASP A 21 -8.00 -52.91 -30.44
CA ASP A 21 -8.24 -51.94 -29.36
C ASP A 21 -7.12 -51.89 -28.31
N ILE A 22 -6.21 -52.88 -28.31
CA ILE A 22 -5.10 -52.95 -27.35
C ILE A 22 -3.86 -52.20 -27.88
N TRP A 23 -3.80 -51.93 -29.18
CA TRP A 23 -2.63 -51.35 -29.85
C TRP A 23 -2.69 -49.83 -30.02
N ILE A 24 -3.87 -49.23 -29.84
CA ILE A 24 -4.03 -47.78 -29.89
C ILE A 24 -3.89 -47.29 -28.46
N ALA A 25 -2.69 -46.82 -28.10
CA ALA A 25 -2.50 -46.08 -26.85
C ALA A 25 -3.60 -45.01 -26.77
N PRO A 26 -4.38 -44.94 -25.67
CA PRO A 26 -5.43 -43.95 -25.56
C PRO A 26 -4.82 -42.57 -25.77
N PRO A 27 -5.45 -41.70 -26.57
CA PRO A 27 -4.90 -40.37 -26.80
C PRO A 27 -4.68 -39.69 -25.46
N ALA A 28 -3.47 -39.19 -25.23
CA ALA A 28 -3.08 -38.53 -23.99
C ALA A 28 -4.20 -37.56 -23.58
N THR A 29 -4.72 -37.73 -22.37
CA THR A 29 -5.90 -36.98 -21.92
C THR A 29 -5.56 -35.48 -21.89
N ALA A 30 -6.55 -34.61 -22.05
CA ALA A 30 -6.33 -33.15 -22.01
C ALA A 30 -5.58 -32.71 -20.73
N ALA A 31 -5.73 -33.45 -19.64
CA ALA A 31 -5.01 -33.24 -18.38
C ALA A 31 -3.50 -33.58 -18.49
N GLU A 32 -3.13 -34.68 -19.15
CA GLU A 32 -1.73 -35.06 -19.38
C GLU A 32 -1.05 -34.10 -20.34
N GLN A 33 -1.74 -33.69 -21.41
CA GLN A 33 -1.24 -32.68 -22.33
C GLN A 33 -1.06 -31.32 -21.65
N ALA A 34 -2.00 -30.93 -20.77
CA ALA A 34 -1.88 -29.73 -19.97
C ALA A 34 -0.70 -29.79 -18.99
N GLN A 35 -0.47 -30.93 -18.33
CA GLN A 35 0.67 -31.12 -17.43
C GLN A 35 2.02 -31.05 -18.16
N VAL A 36 2.14 -31.68 -19.33
CA VAL A 36 3.37 -31.61 -20.15
C VAL A 36 3.60 -30.20 -20.68
N ALA A 37 2.55 -29.50 -21.09
CA ALA A 37 2.62 -28.09 -21.49
C ALA A 37 3.01 -27.18 -20.32
N LEU A 38 2.47 -27.42 -19.12
CA LEU A 38 2.82 -26.65 -17.92
C LEU A 38 4.29 -26.88 -17.53
N HIS A 39 4.76 -28.13 -17.62
CA HIS A 39 6.12 -28.51 -17.25
C HIS A 39 7.16 -27.94 -18.22
N THR A 40 6.89 -27.99 -19.52
CA THR A 40 7.76 -27.38 -20.54
C THR A 40 7.76 -25.84 -20.44
N PHE A 41 6.59 -25.24 -20.19
CA PHE A 41 6.47 -23.80 -19.94
C PHE A 41 7.27 -23.37 -18.70
N TRP A 42 7.15 -24.12 -17.59
CA TRP A 42 7.91 -23.88 -16.37
C TRP A 42 9.41 -23.99 -16.60
N HIS A 43 9.89 -25.01 -17.31
CA HIS A 43 11.32 -25.16 -17.57
C HIS A 43 11.90 -24.03 -18.41
N GLN A 44 11.16 -23.52 -19.40
CA GLN A 44 11.61 -22.43 -20.26
C GLN A 44 11.50 -21.04 -19.60
N HIS A 45 10.50 -20.82 -18.74
CA HIS A 45 10.16 -19.49 -18.23
C HIS A 45 10.35 -19.34 -16.72
N ASN A 46 10.96 -20.31 -16.04
CA ASN A 46 11.19 -20.29 -14.60
C ASN A 46 11.81 -18.97 -14.12
N SER A 47 12.88 -18.52 -14.78
CA SER A 47 13.58 -17.28 -14.45
C SER A 47 12.70 -16.03 -14.63
N ALA A 48 11.89 -15.99 -15.68
CA ALA A 48 10.95 -14.90 -15.94
C ALA A 48 9.82 -14.86 -14.91
N LEU A 49 9.30 -16.02 -14.48
CA LEU A 49 8.28 -16.14 -13.45
C LEU A 49 8.82 -15.74 -12.07
N ILE A 50 10.04 -16.17 -11.71
CA ILE A 50 10.71 -15.75 -10.47
C ILE A 50 10.90 -14.23 -10.45
N LEU A 51 11.39 -13.65 -11.55
CA LEU A 51 11.57 -12.20 -11.66
C LEU A 51 10.24 -11.45 -11.55
N ALA A 52 9.20 -11.92 -12.24
CA ALA A 52 7.86 -11.35 -12.16
C ALA A 52 7.29 -11.41 -10.73
N GLY A 53 7.48 -12.54 -10.04
CA GLY A 53 7.10 -12.71 -8.64
C GLY A 53 7.83 -11.75 -7.70
N LEU A 54 9.15 -11.58 -7.88
CA LEU A 54 9.96 -10.61 -7.12
C LEU A 54 9.50 -9.16 -7.36
N MET A 55 9.25 -8.78 -8.62
CA MET A 55 8.72 -7.45 -8.94
C MET A 55 7.34 -7.22 -8.32
N ALA A 56 6.44 -8.20 -8.40
CA ALA A 56 5.12 -8.12 -7.79
C ALA A 56 5.21 -7.97 -6.26
N ALA A 57 6.06 -8.78 -5.60
CA ALA A 57 6.29 -8.66 -4.16
C ALA A 57 6.86 -7.28 -3.79
N MET A 58 7.82 -6.77 -4.56
CA MET A 58 8.38 -5.43 -4.37
C MET A 58 7.31 -4.33 -4.51
N LEU A 59 6.42 -4.42 -5.51
CA LEU A 59 5.32 -3.48 -5.70
C LEU A 59 4.30 -3.53 -4.55
N ILE A 60 3.98 -4.73 -4.05
CA ILE A 60 3.09 -4.90 -2.90
C ILE A 60 3.70 -4.29 -1.65
N ILE A 61 4.98 -4.57 -1.36
CA ILE A 61 5.70 -3.99 -0.21
C ILE A 61 5.78 -2.47 -0.35
N LEU A 62 6.09 -1.96 -1.54
CA LEU A 62 6.14 -0.53 -1.81
C LEU A 62 4.76 0.13 -1.64
N GLY A 63 3.70 -0.52 -2.11
CA GLY A 63 2.31 -0.08 -1.95
C GLY A 63 1.89 -0.05 -0.49
N LEU A 64 2.20 -1.08 0.29
CA LEU A 64 1.98 -1.14 1.73
C LEU A 64 2.77 -0.07 2.48
N TRP A 65 4.03 0.16 2.09
CA TRP A 65 4.86 1.21 2.67
C TRP A 65 4.31 2.61 2.34
N LEU A 66 3.82 2.81 1.12
CA LEU A 66 3.08 4.01 0.72
C LEU A 66 1.81 4.21 1.55
N ALA A 67 1.02 3.15 1.71
CA ALA A 67 -0.21 3.14 2.49
C ALA A 67 0.02 3.18 4.01
N ARG A 68 1.24 2.95 4.50
CA ARG A 68 1.59 3.13 5.91
C ARG A 68 1.83 4.60 6.24
N ASP A 69 2.58 5.30 5.40
CA ASP A 69 3.05 6.67 5.67
C ASP A 69 2.27 7.78 4.95
N TRP A 70 1.23 7.45 4.18
CA TRP A 70 0.46 8.46 3.46
C TRP A 70 -0.09 9.55 4.37
N ARG A 71 -0.49 9.24 5.61
CA ARG A 71 -1.03 10.23 6.56
C ARG A 71 -0.01 11.31 6.92
N GLY A 72 1.23 10.91 7.20
CA GLY A 72 2.32 11.84 7.47
C GLY A 72 2.65 12.68 6.24
N ARG A 73 2.61 12.09 5.04
CA ARG A 73 2.79 12.84 3.78
C ARG A 73 1.69 13.85 3.55
N VAL A 74 0.43 13.48 3.76
CA VAL A 74 -0.72 14.38 3.62
C VAL A 74 -0.63 15.52 4.62
N LEU A 75 -0.30 15.25 5.89
CA LEU A 75 -0.12 16.31 6.88
C LEU A 75 1.01 17.27 6.46
N ARG A 76 2.16 16.75 6.03
CA ARG A 76 3.29 17.58 5.55
C ARG A 76 2.92 18.41 4.33
N PHE A 77 2.19 17.83 3.38
CA PHE A 77 1.70 18.54 2.20
C PHE A 77 0.73 19.67 2.59
N GLN A 78 -0.21 19.41 3.51
CA GLN A 78 -1.11 20.44 4.02
C GLN A 78 -0.34 21.55 4.74
N ILE A 79 0.64 21.22 5.59
CA ILE A 79 1.48 22.22 6.27
C ILE A 79 2.24 23.09 5.26
N GLN A 80 2.85 22.50 4.22
CA GLN A 80 3.54 23.25 3.17
C GLN A 80 2.60 24.12 2.34
N ARG A 81 1.39 23.63 2.06
CA ARG A 81 0.37 24.40 1.34
C ARG A 81 -0.06 25.61 2.16
N LEU A 82 -0.30 25.41 3.46
CA LEU A 82 -0.68 26.48 4.39
C LEU A 82 0.46 27.49 4.61
N SER A 83 1.72 27.03 4.68
CA SER A 83 2.87 27.94 4.80
C SER A 83 3.02 28.83 3.57
N ARG A 84 2.80 28.29 2.36
CA ARG A 84 2.78 29.08 1.12
C ARG A 84 1.61 30.06 1.08
N LEU A 85 0.45 29.67 1.61
CA LEU A 85 -0.73 30.52 1.66
C LEU A 85 -0.49 31.73 2.58
N ILE A 86 0.06 31.51 3.78
CA ILE A 86 0.43 32.60 4.70
C ILE A 86 1.48 33.52 4.09
N ALA A 87 2.48 32.95 3.40
CA ALA A 87 3.50 33.75 2.73
C ALA A 87 2.93 34.66 1.62
N ARG A 88 1.83 34.25 0.97
CA ARG A 88 1.16 35.04 -0.08
C ARG A 88 0.10 35.99 0.46
N MET A 89 -0.60 35.59 1.52
CA MET A 89 -1.76 36.28 2.07
C MET A 89 -1.70 36.24 3.61
N PRO A 90 -0.86 37.07 4.24
CA PRO A 90 -0.68 37.06 5.69
C PRO A 90 -1.96 37.48 6.44
N GLU A 91 -2.74 38.40 5.88
CA GLU A 91 -4.01 38.92 6.42
C GLU A 91 -5.10 37.83 6.53
N ALA A 92 -5.11 36.85 5.61
CA ALA A 92 -6.13 35.80 5.53
C ALA A 92 -5.80 34.56 6.40
N ALA A 93 -4.70 34.60 7.17
CA ALA A 93 -4.19 33.44 7.91
C ALA A 93 -5.14 32.93 9.01
N PRO A 94 -5.74 33.76 9.89
CA PRO A 94 -6.50 33.25 11.05
C PRO A 94 -7.74 32.40 10.71
N PRO A 95 -8.64 32.81 9.79
CA PRO A 95 -9.91 32.10 9.57
C PRO A 95 -9.77 30.80 8.77
N LEU A 96 -8.76 30.70 7.90
CA LEU A 96 -8.62 29.56 6.99
C LEU A 96 -7.59 28.54 7.49
N VAL A 97 -6.49 28.99 8.09
CA VAL A 97 -5.36 28.11 8.45
C VAL A 97 -5.69 27.29 9.70
N GLY A 98 -6.30 27.90 10.72
CA GLY A 98 -6.62 27.24 11.99
C GLY A 98 -7.52 25.99 11.83
N PRO A 99 -8.72 26.13 11.23
CA PRO A 99 -9.63 25.00 11.03
C PRO A 99 -9.06 23.93 10.09
N ALA A 100 -8.40 24.33 9.00
CA ALA A 100 -7.79 23.40 8.04
C ALA A 100 -6.68 22.56 8.69
N LEU A 101 -5.85 23.18 9.52
CA LEU A 101 -4.77 22.50 10.24
C LEU A 101 -5.32 21.56 11.32
N MET A 102 -6.34 21.97 12.07
CA MET A 102 -7.03 21.08 13.03
C MET A 102 -7.66 19.88 12.35
N GLY A 103 -8.31 20.05 11.20
CA GLY A 103 -8.85 18.95 10.40
C GLY A 103 -7.76 18.01 9.86
N ALA A 104 -6.60 18.55 9.46
CA ALA A 104 -5.45 17.74 9.03
C ALA A 104 -4.84 16.95 10.19
N LEU A 105 -4.72 17.55 11.38
CA LEU A 105 -4.23 16.88 12.59
C LEU A 105 -5.19 15.79 13.06
N ALA A 106 -6.50 16.04 13.05
CA ALA A 106 -7.55 15.04 13.31
C ALA A 106 -7.39 13.80 12.43
N ARG A 107 -7.13 13.98 11.13
CA ARG A 107 -6.88 12.89 10.18
C ARG A 107 -5.56 12.17 10.44
N TYR A 108 -4.51 12.91 10.81
CA TYR A 108 -3.20 12.35 11.12
C TYR A 108 -3.25 11.43 12.35
N PHE A 109 -3.96 11.85 13.40
CA PHE A 109 -4.11 11.10 14.65
C PHE A 109 -5.28 10.10 14.66
N LYS A 110 -6.06 9.97 13.57
CA LYS A 110 -7.30 9.18 13.52
C LYS A 110 -8.37 9.62 14.55
N MET A 111 -8.30 10.86 15.04
CA MET A 111 -9.26 11.43 15.98
C MET A 111 -10.23 12.30 15.19
N ARG A 112 -11.34 11.72 14.72
CA ARG A 112 -12.43 12.47 14.07
C ARG A 112 -13.59 12.63 15.04
N PRO A 113 -14.34 13.75 14.99
CA PRO A 113 -14.22 14.89 14.08
C PRO A 113 -13.20 15.97 14.54
N ALA A 114 -12.76 15.92 15.80
CA ALA A 114 -11.81 16.86 16.39
C ALA A 114 -10.70 16.12 17.14
N VAL A 115 -9.55 16.77 17.31
CA VAL A 115 -8.40 16.21 18.02
C VAL A 115 -8.67 16.24 19.53
N ASP A 116 -8.61 15.08 20.19
CA ASP A 116 -8.68 14.98 21.65
C ASP A 116 -7.33 15.43 22.26
N ARG A 117 -7.34 16.57 22.96
CA ARG A 117 -6.12 17.21 23.49
C ARG A 117 -5.42 16.33 24.53
N ALA A 118 -6.18 15.61 25.34
CA ALA A 118 -5.64 14.78 26.42
C ALA A 118 -5.03 13.47 25.90
N ALA A 119 -5.50 12.99 24.75
CA ALA A 119 -5.03 11.74 24.14
C ALA A 119 -3.78 11.91 23.26
N LEU A 120 -3.27 13.14 23.12
CA LEU A 120 -2.08 13.41 22.31
C LEU A 120 -0.80 13.14 23.09
N PRO A 121 0.29 12.76 22.40
CA PRO A 121 1.60 12.73 23.02
C PRO A 121 2.01 14.13 23.53
N PRO A 122 2.74 14.22 24.67
CA PRO A 122 3.18 15.48 25.26
C PRO A 122 3.78 16.52 24.27
N PRO A 123 4.64 16.14 23.30
CA PRO A 123 5.20 17.13 22.38
C PRO A 123 4.17 17.72 21.39
N TRP A 124 3.03 17.07 21.19
CA TRP A 124 1.94 17.57 20.35
C TRP A 124 0.93 18.42 21.12
N GLN A 125 0.77 18.17 22.42
CA GLN A 125 -0.13 18.96 23.27
C GLN A 125 0.27 20.44 23.27
N ASN A 126 1.56 20.74 23.44
CA ASN A 126 2.08 22.11 23.42
C ASN A 126 1.84 22.81 22.07
N LEU A 127 2.02 22.09 20.94
CA LEU A 127 1.79 22.64 19.61
C LEU A 127 0.30 22.92 19.33
N ILE A 128 -0.58 22.11 19.90
CA ILE A 128 -2.03 22.30 19.75
C ILE A 128 -2.56 23.39 20.67
N ALA A 129 -2.00 23.53 21.88
CA ALA A 129 -2.29 24.68 22.74
C ALA A 129 -1.88 26.00 22.08
N GLU A 130 -0.70 26.04 21.45
CA GLU A 130 -0.25 27.21 20.69
C GLU A 130 -1.15 27.47 19.47
N LEU A 131 -1.56 26.43 18.73
CA LEU A 131 -2.52 26.55 17.64
C LEU A 131 -3.87 27.12 18.09
N ASP A 132 -4.42 26.64 19.22
CA ASP A 132 -5.68 27.14 19.78
C ASP A 132 -5.52 28.61 20.22
N ARG A 133 -4.39 28.98 20.83
CA ARG A 133 -4.07 30.37 21.18
C ARG A 133 -4.04 31.27 19.94
N LEU A 134 -3.39 30.84 18.86
CA LEU A 134 -3.28 31.60 17.63
C LEU A 134 -4.63 31.70 16.89
N ARG A 135 -5.47 30.66 16.97
CA ARG A 135 -6.79 30.59 16.33
C ARG A 135 -7.85 31.45 17.02
N PHE A 136 -7.86 31.48 18.34
CA PHE A 136 -8.87 32.21 19.13
C PHE A 136 -8.36 33.53 19.72
N GLY A 137 -7.07 33.83 19.57
CA GLY A 137 -6.48 35.08 20.01
C GLY A 137 -7.04 36.27 19.22
N LEU A 138 -7.52 37.29 19.94
CA LEU A 138 -8.13 38.50 19.37
C LEU A 138 -7.16 39.39 18.57
N SER A 139 -5.85 39.13 18.60
CA SER A 139 -4.83 39.99 17.96
C SER A 139 -3.53 39.23 17.69
N THR A 140 -3.64 38.07 17.05
CA THR A 140 -2.47 37.24 16.74
C THR A 140 -1.75 37.77 15.50
N PRO A 141 -0.45 38.17 15.57
CA PRO A 141 0.26 38.60 14.39
C PRO A 141 0.40 37.45 13.38
N PRO A 142 0.20 37.68 12.07
CA PRO A 142 0.34 36.65 11.02
C PRO A 142 1.67 35.91 11.05
N GLN A 143 2.72 36.58 11.52
CA GLN A 143 4.08 36.04 11.63
C GLN A 143 4.19 34.90 12.66
N ALA A 144 3.32 34.85 13.66
CA ALA A 144 3.32 33.79 14.68
C ALA A 144 2.88 32.42 14.13
N TRP A 145 2.22 32.39 12.97
CA TRP A 145 1.81 31.13 12.32
C TRP A 145 2.96 30.37 11.65
N GLN A 146 3.97 31.08 11.13
CA GLN A 146 5.12 30.46 10.48
C GLN A 146 5.96 29.55 11.41
N PRO A 147 6.37 29.99 12.62
CA PRO A 147 7.14 29.15 13.53
C PRO A 147 6.32 27.94 14.01
N LEU A 148 5.01 28.10 14.21
CA LEU A 148 4.12 26.99 14.55
C LEU A 148 4.13 25.91 13.44
N LEU A 149 3.92 26.31 12.18
CA LEU A 149 3.91 25.39 11.05
C LEU A 149 5.27 24.71 10.85
N ALA A 150 6.38 25.43 11.07
CA ALA A 150 7.72 24.87 11.01
C ALA A 150 7.93 23.80 12.11
N ASN A 151 7.48 24.07 13.34
CA ASN A 151 7.56 23.13 14.45
C ASN A 151 6.68 21.89 14.22
N LEU A 152 5.45 22.07 13.72
CA LEU A 152 4.56 20.96 13.32
C LEU A 152 5.17 20.12 12.19
N ALA A 153 5.79 20.75 11.18
CA ALA A 153 6.48 20.04 10.11
C ALA A 153 7.65 19.21 10.67
N ARG A 154 8.45 19.78 11.57
CA ARG A 154 9.57 19.09 12.22
C ARG A 154 9.07 17.92 13.08
N GLN A 155 8.01 18.12 13.85
CA GLN A 155 7.42 17.09 14.70
C GLN A 155 6.81 15.94 13.89
N SER A 156 6.17 16.25 12.75
CA SER A 156 5.63 15.24 11.82
C SER A 156 6.69 14.37 11.11
N ARG A 157 7.97 14.77 11.15
CA ARG A 157 9.10 13.99 10.62
C ARG A 157 9.72 13.08 11.68
N ARG A 158 9.72 13.52 12.94
CA ARG A 158 10.36 12.80 14.05
C ARG A 158 9.53 11.63 14.58
N ALA A 159 8.22 11.62 14.34
CA ALA A 159 7.33 10.60 14.86
C ALA A 159 6.65 9.80 13.73
N PRO A 160 7.13 8.59 13.43
CA PRO A 160 6.25 7.51 13.01
C PRO A 160 5.74 6.85 14.31
N HIS A 161 4.56 7.24 14.79
CA HIS A 161 3.87 6.57 15.91
C HIS A 161 4.51 6.72 17.31
N ALA A 162 4.66 7.95 17.83
CA ALA A 162 4.67 8.11 19.29
C ALA A 162 3.25 7.75 19.78
N GLY A 163 3.14 6.61 20.47
CA GLY A 163 1.90 5.90 20.77
C GLY A 163 0.73 6.81 21.14
N ILE A 164 -0.26 6.87 20.26
CA ILE A 164 -1.62 6.92 20.76
C ILE A 164 -1.84 5.50 21.25
N PRO A 165 -1.87 5.24 22.57
CA PRO A 165 -2.31 3.94 23.05
C PRO A 165 -3.68 3.69 22.41
N PRO A 166 -3.99 2.47 21.94
CA PRO A 166 -5.34 2.16 21.53
C PRO A 166 -6.27 2.53 22.70
N LYS A 167 -7.04 3.62 22.56
CA LYS A 167 -8.15 3.86 23.46
C LYS A 167 -9.15 2.76 23.11
N TRP A 168 -9.25 1.79 24.02
CA TRP A 168 -10.20 0.68 24.07
C TRP A 168 -9.92 -0.53 23.18
N ALA A 169 -9.29 -1.55 23.77
CA ALA A 169 -9.83 -2.90 23.64
C ALA A 169 -11.08 -2.95 24.56
N PRO A 170 -12.27 -3.34 24.07
CA PRO A 170 -13.35 -3.68 24.98
C PRO A 170 -12.89 -4.91 25.78
N HIS A 171 -12.76 -4.74 27.10
CA HIS A 171 -12.87 -5.87 28.00
C HIS A 171 -14.36 -6.20 28.06
N ASP A 172 -14.76 -7.25 27.34
CA ASP A 172 -15.94 -8.05 27.63
C ASP A 172 -15.44 -9.49 27.88
#